data_AF-A0A4R1S7I5-F1
#
_entry.id   AF-A0A4R1S7I5-F1
#
_cell.length_a   1.000
_cell.length_b   1.000
_cell.length_c   1.000
_cell.angle_alpha   90.00
_cell.angle_beta   90.00
_cell.angle_gamma   90.00
#
_symmetry.space_group_name_H-M   'P 1'
#
loop_
_entity.id
_entity.type
_entity.pdbx_description
1 polymer ?
#
loop_
_entity_poly.entity_id
_entity_poly.type
_entity_poly.pdbx_seq_one_letter_code
_entity_poly.pdbx_strand_id
1 'polypeptide(L)'
;MFLVLNQFTVVQNRYKKRPDGILFVNGLPLVVIELKNAADENATIHTAFDQLQTYKETISTLFIYNAFFGCIRRFGGQGRHHLRWI
;
A
#
# COMPACT_ATOMS: atom_id res chain seq x y z
N MET A 1 11.69 -17.11 -3.81
CA MET A 1 11.50 -16.16 -4.94
C MET A 1 10.71 -14.97 -4.42
N PHE A 2 11.16 -13.74 -4.64
CA PHE A 2 10.39 -12.53 -4.32
C PHE A 2 10.17 -11.69 -5.58
N LEU A 3 8.99 -11.08 -5.73
CA LEU A 3 8.63 -10.24 -6.86
C LEU A 3 7.88 -9.01 -6.35
N VAL A 4 8.39 -7.82 -6.69
CA VAL A 4 7.73 -6.55 -6.39
C VAL A 4 7.11 -6.02 -7.67
N LEU A 5 5.80 -5.76 -7.65
CA LEU A 5 5.08 -5.16 -8.77
C LEU A 5 4.58 -3.78 -8.37
N ASN A 6 4.96 -2.79 -9.17
CA ASN A 6 4.50 -1.41 -8.99
C ASN A 6 3.20 -1.18 -9.74
N GLN A 7 2.25 -0.52 -9.09
CA GLN A 7 0.99 -0.10 -9.67
C GLN A 7 0.19 -1.24 -10.34
N PHE A 8 0.28 -2.43 -9.76
CA PHE A 8 -0.42 -3.63 -10.20
C PHE A 8 -1.92 -3.47 -10.00
N THR A 9 -2.71 -3.77 -11.03
CA THR A 9 -4.16 -3.62 -10.97
C THR A 9 -4.81 -4.93 -10.57
N VAL A 10 -5.58 -4.90 -9.49
CA VAL A 10 -6.37 -6.03 -9.01
C VAL A 10 -7.83 -5.78 -9.35
N VAL A 11 -8.46 -6.78 -9.97
CA VAL A 11 -9.88 -6.77 -10.32
C VAL A 11 -10.56 -7.88 -9.53
N GLN A 12 -11.54 -7.52 -8.71
CA GLN A 12 -12.40 -8.48 -8.00
C GLN A 12 -13.85 -8.05 -8.15
N ASN A 13 -14.68 -8.93 -8.70
CA ASN A 13 -16.06 -8.65 -9.10
C ASN A 13 -16.14 -7.39 -10.00
N ARG A 14 -16.77 -6.32 -9.50
CA ARG A 14 -16.90 -5.02 -10.18
C ARG A 14 -15.87 -3.98 -9.72
N TYR A 15 -15.03 -4.33 -8.74
CA TYR A 15 -14.09 -3.41 -8.12
C TYR A 15 -12.71 -3.56 -8.78
N LYS A 16 -12.18 -2.43 -9.24
CA LYS A 16 -10.84 -2.30 -9.81
C LYS A 16 -10.02 -1.40 -8.91
N LYS A 17 -8.93 -1.91 -8.36
CA LYS A 17 -8.03 -1.19 -7.45
C LYS A 17 -6.59 -1.30 -7.93
N ARG A 18 -5.77 -0.28 -7.63
CA ARG A 18 -4.39 -0.17 -8.12
C ARG A 18 -3.48 0.37 -7.01
N PRO A 19 -3.03 -0.50 -6.09
CA PRO A 19 -2.05 -0.11 -5.09
C PRO A 19 -0.72 0.30 -5.70
N ASP A 20 0.00 1.20 -5.03
CA ASP A 20 1.30 1.68 -5.48
C ASP A 20 2.34 0.56 -5.59
N GLY A 21 2.29 -0.43 -4.70
CA GLY A 21 3.14 -1.62 -4.77
C GLY A 21 2.52 -2.86 -4.14
N ILE A 22 2.90 -4.03 -4.66
CA ILE A 22 2.58 -5.34 -4.07
C ILE A 22 3.85 -6.20 -4.06
N LEU A 23 4.15 -6.82 -2.92
CA LEU A 23 5.22 -7.81 -2.78
C LEU A 23 4.63 -9.22 -2.79
N PHE A 24 5.10 -10.02 -3.73
CA PHE A 24 4.84 -11.45 -3.79
C PHE A 24 6.02 -12.23 -3.24
N VAL A 25 5.74 -13.20 -2.38
CA VAL A 25 6.71 -14.18 -1.90
C VAL A 25 6.24 -15.57 -2.31
N ASN A 26 7.04 -16.25 -3.12
CA ASN A 26 6.71 -17.57 -3.70
C ASN A 26 5.33 -17.60 -4.40
N GLY A 27 4.95 -16.49 -5.06
CA GLY A 27 3.68 -16.38 -5.80
C GLY A 27 2.49 -15.91 -4.98
N LEU A 28 2.63 -15.74 -3.66
CA LEU A 28 1.58 -15.23 -2.78
C LEU A 28 1.74 -13.73 -2.53
N PRO A 29 0.68 -12.91 -2.69
CA PRO A 29 0.73 -11.49 -2.32
C PRO A 29 0.75 -11.36 -0.79
N LEU A 30 1.87 -10.92 -0.22
CA LEU A 30 2.05 -10.83 1.24
C LEU A 30 2.05 -9.40 1.78
N VAL A 31 2.39 -8.41 0.95
CA VAL A 31 2.46 -7.00 1.35
C VAL A 31 1.82 -6.13 0.27
N VAL A 32 0.94 -5.22 0.69
CA VAL A 32 0.38 -4.14 -0.13
C VAL A 32 0.89 -2.81 0.41
N ILE A 33 1.39 -1.97 -0.49
CA ILE A 33 1.98 -0.67 -0.17
C ILE A 33 1.16 0.43 -0.86
N GLU A 34 0.78 1.43 -0.07
CA GLU A 34 0.18 2.69 -0.54
C GLU A 34 1.08 3.86 -0.14
N LEU A 35 1.40 4.73 -1.09
CA LEU A 35 2.22 5.92 -0.88
C LEU A 35 1.32 7.14 -0.77
N LYS A 36 1.48 7.89 0.32
CA LYS A 36 0.85 9.20 0.48
C LYS A 36 1.88 10.30 0.40
N ASN A 37 1.51 11.40 -0.26
CA ASN A 37 2.33 12.60 -0.29
C ASN A 37 2.35 13.24 1.10
N ALA A 38 3.55 13.48 1.65
CA ALA A 38 3.69 14.08 2.96
C ALA A 38 3.20 15.54 3.03
N ALA A 39 3.16 16.23 1.89
CA ALA A 39 2.71 17.62 1.77
C ALA A 39 1.18 17.79 1.78
N ASP A 40 0.43 16.68 1.77
CA ASP A 40 -1.01 16.72 1.93
C ASP A 40 -1.34 16.77 3.43
N GLU A 41 -1.73 17.95 3.91
CA GLU A 41 -2.07 18.23 5.30
C GLU A 41 -3.29 17.41 5.77
N ASN A 42 -4.12 16.95 4.83
CA ASN A 42 -5.29 16.09 5.08
C ASN A 42 -4.96 14.59 5.02
N ALA A 43 -3.71 14.21 4.70
CA ALA A 43 -3.26 12.82 4.78
C ALA A 43 -3.05 12.43 6.26
N THR A 44 -4.13 12.35 7.03
CA THR A 44 -4.12 11.77 8.36
C THR A 44 -3.99 10.24 8.25
N ILE A 45 -3.40 9.61 9.27
CA ILE A 45 -3.32 8.13 9.36
C ILE A 45 -4.71 7.49 9.17
N HIS A 46 -5.77 8.19 9.60
CA HIS A 46 -7.16 7.80 9.42
C HIS A 46 -7.57 7.66 7.94
N THR A 47 -7.27 8.61 7.07
CA THR A 47 -7.68 8.53 5.65
C THR A 47 -6.93 7.40 4.93
N ALA A 48 -5.66 7.17 5.29
CA ALA A 48 -4.92 6.00 4.81
C ALA A 48 -5.58 4.71 5.31
N PHE A 49 -5.93 4.62 6.59
CA PHE A 49 -6.61 3.47 7.18
C PHE A 49 -7.98 3.19 6.54
N ASP A 50 -8.79 4.21 6.24
CA ASP A 50 -10.11 4.04 5.63
C ASP A 50 -10.03 3.52 4.20
N GLN A 51 -9.05 3.99 3.42
CA GLN A 51 -8.73 3.37 2.13
C GLN A 51 -8.33 1.90 2.30
N LEU A 52 -7.67 1.61 3.42
CA LEU A 52 -7.28 0.30 3.92
C LEU A 52 -8.44 -0.68 3.96
N GLN A 53 -9.40 -0.24 4.75
CA GLN A 53 -10.65 -0.93 5.00
C GLN A 53 -11.42 -1.10 3.68
N THR A 54 -11.45 -0.06 2.86
CA THR A 54 -12.08 -0.13 1.53
C THR A 54 -11.47 -1.22 0.66
N TYR A 55 -10.13 -1.39 0.66
CA TYR A 55 -9.49 -2.46 -0.09
C TYR A 55 -9.81 -3.83 0.48
N LYS A 56 -9.78 -3.97 1.81
CA LYS A 56 -10.14 -5.22 2.48
C LYS A 56 -11.57 -5.66 2.14
N GLU A 57 -12.50 -4.71 2.03
CA GLU A 57 -13.90 -4.97 1.69
C GLU A 57 -14.11 -5.23 0.18
N THR A 58 -13.42 -4.50 -0.69
CA THR A 58 -13.66 -4.56 -2.15
C THR A 58 -12.82 -5.61 -2.87
N ILE A 59 -11.60 -5.87 -2.40
CA ILE A 59 -10.64 -6.81 -2.99
C ILE A 59 -10.09 -7.78 -1.92
N SER A 60 -10.99 -8.34 -1.11
CA SER A 60 -10.64 -9.21 0.03
C SER A 60 -9.69 -10.36 -0.29
N THR A 61 -9.73 -10.90 -1.53
CA THR A 61 -8.83 -11.99 -1.96
C THR A 61 -7.37 -11.61 -1.92
N LEU A 62 -7.05 -10.32 -2.13
CA LEU A 62 -5.69 -9.81 -2.01
C LEU A 62 -5.16 -9.95 -0.57
N PHE A 63 -6.05 -9.95 0.43
CA PHE A 63 -5.72 -9.96 1.85
C PHE A 63 -5.81 -11.33 2.52
N ILE A 64 -6.22 -12.37 1.80
CA ILE A 64 -6.26 -13.74 2.34
C ILE A 64 -4.85 -14.23 2.72
N TYR A 65 -3.82 -13.73 2.02
CA TYR A 65 -2.43 -14.12 2.22
C TYR A 65 -1.55 -13.02 2.80
N ASN A 66 -2.04 -11.78 2.97
CA ASN A 66 -1.21 -10.67 3.44
C ASN A 66 -0.79 -10.87 4.90
N ALA A 67 0.52 -10.97 5.14
CA ALA A 67 1.09 -11.04 6.49
C ALA A 67 1.36 -9.65 7.08
N PHE A 68 1.49 -8.62 6.24
CA PHE A 68 1.78 -7.26 6.66
C PHE A 68 1.11 -6.24 5.76
N PHE A 69 0.66 -5.13 6.35
CA PHE A 69 0.02 -4.03 5.65
C PHE A 69 0.53 -2.69 6.22
N GLY A 70 0.87 -1.72 5.36
CA GLY A 70 1.35 -0.41 5.81
C GLY A 70 1.26 0.71 4.75
N CYS A 71 1.12 1.95 5.22
CA CYS A 71 1.18 3.17 4.42
C CYS A 71 2.55 3.83 4.63
N ILE A 72 3.19 4.28 3.54
CA ILE A 72 4.47 4.99 3.61
C ILE A 72 4.25 6.45 3.24
N ARG A 73 4.71 7.36 4.10
CA ARG A 73 4.64 8.81 3.87
C ARG A 73 5.89 9.29 3.13
N ARG A 74 5.73 9.74 1.88
CA ARG A 74 6.85 10.20 1.04
C ARG A 74 7.15 11.67 1.35
N PHE A 75 8.25 11.94 2.05
CA PHE A 75 8.76 13.29 2.26
C PHE A 75 9.43 13.82 0.99
N GLY A 76 8.91 14.92 0.44
CA GLY A 76 9.55 15.68 -0.63
C GLY A 76 10.36 16.83 -0.04
N GLY A 77 11.68 16.71 -0.01
CA GLY A 77 12.58 17.78 0.43
C GLY A 77 14.03 17.42 0.14
N GLN A 78 14.72 18.27 -0.61
CA GLN A 78 16.18 18.19 -0.74
C GLN A 78 16.84 18.25 0.64
N GLY A 79 17.78 17.35 0.89
CA GLY A 79 18.80 17.53 1.93
C GLY A 79 18.72 16.57 3.11
N ARG A 80 19.76 15.72 3.17
CA ARG A 80 20.27 14.94 4.32
C ARG A 80 19.46 13.74 4.81
N HIS A 81 20.09 12.59 4.56
CA HIS A 81 19.91 11.29 5.18
C HIS A 81 19.63 11.37 6.69
N HIS A 82 18.40 11.10 7.10
CA HIS A 82 18.13 10.38 8.33
C HIS A 82 16.78 9.66 8.21
N LEU A 83 16.82 8.37 7.88
CA LEU A 83 15.65 7.50 7.93
C LEU A 83 15.27 7.31 9.40
N ARG A 84 14.18 7.95 9.84
CA ARG A 84 13.57 7.66 11.14
C ARG A 84 12.30 6.86 10.91
N TRP A 85 12.37 5.59 11.28
CA TRP A 85 11.22 4.71 11.42
C TRP A 85 10.57 4.97 12.77
N ILE A 86 9.37 5.55 12.77
CA ILE A 86 8.37 5.42 13.84
C ILE A 86 7.00 5.32 13.20
#